data_AF-A0A1V3WUS0-F1
#
_entry.id   AF-A0A1V3WUS0-F1
#
_cell.length_a   1.000
_cell.length_b   1.000
_cell.length_c   1.000
_cell.angle_alpha   90.00
_cell.angle_beta   90.00
_cell.angle_gamma   90.00
#
_symmetry.space_group_name_H-M   'P 1'
#
loop_
_entity.id
_entity.type
_entity.pdbx_description
1 polymer ?
#
loop_
_entity_poly.entity_id
_entity_poly.type
_entity_poly.pdbx_seq_one_letter_code
_entity_poly.pdbx_strand_id
1 'polypeptide(L)'
;MTLTHLHERVPAAERIAVRCVDSDVHPVPRRGEITQYIPEPWRSKYFLDHKVGELIYYDAPDYAHSFAMRVDTFPPDGEFPGSDPDMAFRQLIMEAGSDIAILEPGGRTPRLPEAHQAYSTALNHWQANHWLDSHNNWHQRWRGSICAAVEDPEGPPGRSRSGPGTPTWRRC
;
A
#
# COMPACT_ATOMS: atom_id res chain seq x y z
N MET A 1 9.57 26.17 -19.84
CA MET A 1 10.43 25.12 -20.42
C MET A 1 10.51 23.98 -19.42
N THR A 2 9.92 22.84 -19.73
CA THR A 2 9.91 21.66 -18.83
C THR A 2 11.06 20.76 -19.23
N LEU A 3 12.08 20.65 -18.38
CA LEU A 3 13.22 19.76 -18.60
C LEU A 3 12.79 18.31 -18.36
N THR A 4 12.54 17.57 -19.42
CA THR A 4 12.32 16.13 -19.37
C THR A 4 13.66 15.46 -19.02
N HIS A 5 13.85 15.09 -17.76
CA HIS A 5 14.98 14.24 -17.34
C HIS A 5 14.77 12.83 -17.92
N LEU A 6 15.29 12.59 -19.13
CA LEU A 6 15.45 11.25 -19.69
C LEU A 6 16.63 10.60 -18.98
N HIS A 7 16.35 9.93 -17.85
CA HIS A 7 17.30 8.98 -17.30
C HIS A 7 17.30 7.74 -18.19
N GLU A 8 18.46 7.42 -18.78
CA GLU A 8 18.66 6.19 -19.53
C GLU A 8 18.40 4.99 -18.59
N ARG A 9 17.44 4.13 -18.95
CA ARG A 9 17.16 2.93 -18.15
C ARG A 9 18.30 1.94 -18.33
N VAL A 10 19.21 1.90 -17.37
CA VAL A 10 20.24 0.86 -17.29
C VAL A 10 19.57 -0.45 -16.85
N PRO A 11 19.60 -1.53 -17.65
CA PRO A 11 19.08 -2.82 -17.24
C PRO A 11 19.84 -3.33 -16.02
N ALA A 12 19.16 -4.03 -15.10
CA ALA A 12 19.85 -4.72 -14.02
C ALA A 12 20.90 -5.68 -14.60
N ALA A 13 22.09 -5.69 -14.00
CA ALA A 13 23.20 -6.54 -14.43
C ALA A 13 22.89 -8.04 -14.31
N GLU A 14 21.99 -8.39 -13.38
CA GLU A 14 21.53 -9.74 -13.12
C GLU A 14 20.01 -9.85 -13.35
N ARG A 15 19.60 -10.90 -14.06
CA ARG A 15 18.18 -11.23 -14.28
C ARG A 15 17.84 -12.48 -13.49
N ILE A 16 16.99 -12.32 -12.49
CA ILE A 16 16.45 -13.43 -11.71
C ILE A 16 15.17 -13.90 -12.42
N ALA A 17 15.05 -15.21 -12.67
CA ALA A 17 13.82 -15.77 -13.21
C ALA A 17 12.67 -15.56 -12.21
N VAL A 18 11.60 -14.91 -12.66
CA VAL A 18 10.35 -14.72 -11.92
C VAL A 18 9.33 -15.70 -12.51
N ARG A 19 8.77 -16.58 -11.68
CA ARG A 19 7.79 -17.60 -12.09
C ARG A 19 6.37 -17.12 -11.81
N CYS A 20 6.15 -16.53 -10.65
CA CYS A 20 4.85 -16.03 -10.21
C CYS A 20 4.95 -14.58 -9.74
N VAL A 21 4.10 -13.72 -10.33
CA VAL A 21 3.85 -12.36 -9.84
C VAL A 21 2.43 -12.34 -9.30
N ASP A 22 2.28 -12.09 -8.01
CA ASP A 22 1.00 -11.75 -7.44
C ASP A 22 0.75 -10.26 -7.66
N SER A 23 -0.25 -9.94 -8.46
CA SER A 23 -0.54 -8.57 -8.88
C SER A 23 -1.47 -7.81 -7.93
N ASP A 24 -2.03 -8.47 -6.90
CA ASP A 24 -3.15 -7.93 -6.12
C ASP A 24 -3.02 -8.26 -4.63
N VAL A 25 -2.01 -7.68 -3.98
CA VAL A 25 -1.71 -7.93 -2.56
C VAL A 25 -2.08 -6.71 -1.75
N HIS A 26 -2.95 -6.87 -0.74
CA HIS A 26 -3.53 -5.77 0.02
C HIS A 26 -2.88 -5.58 1.38
N PRO A 27 -1.83 -4.76 1.52
CA PRO A 27 -1.36 -4.35 2.83
C PRO A 27 -2.36 -3.38 3.47
N VAL A 28 -2.60 -3.53 4.77
CA VAL A 28 -3.58 -2.75 5.54
C VAL A 28 -2.87 -2.02 6.68
N PRO A 29 -3.05 -0.69 6.84
CA PRO A 29 -2.49 0.02 7.99
C PRO A 29 -3.00 -0.54 9.31
N ARG A 30 -2.11 -0.63 10.30
CA ARG A 30 -2.50 -0.96 11.68
C ARG A 30 -3.45 0.13 12.22
N ARG A 31 -4.27 -0.22 13.21
CA ARG A 31 -5.24 0.73 13.80
C ARG A 31 -4.56 2.03 14.24
N GLY A 32 -5.03 3.14 13.68
CA GLY A 32 -4.53 4.50 13.98
C GLY A 32 -3.23 4.90 13.28
N GLU A 33 -2.52 3.98 12.64
CA GLU A 33 -1.20 4.22 12.03
C GLU A 33 -1.26 5.22 10.88
N ILE A 34 -2.31 5.12 10.04
CA ILE A 34 -2.46 5.98 8.86
C ILE A 34 -2.69 7.46 9.22
N THR A 35 -3.29 7.73 10.38
CA THR A 35 -3.74 9.07 10.79
C THR A 35 -2.60 10.09 10.79
N GLN A 36 -1.39 9.69 11.18
CA GLN A 36 -0.23 10.59 11.23
C GLN A 36 0.23 11.06 9.85
N TYR A 37 -0.06 10.28 8.80
CA TYR A 37 0.32 10.58 7.41
C TYR A 37 -0.70 11.44 6.67
N ILE A 38 -1.90 11.63 7.24
CA ILE A 38 -2.94 12.47 6.64
C ILE A 38 -2.58 13.94 6.89
N PRO A 39 -2.48 14.78 5.83
CA PRO A 39 -2.16 16.19 5.99
C PRO A 39 -3.32 16.98 6.63
N GLU A 40 -2.98 18.06 7.33
CA GLU A 40 -3.98 19.05 7.73
C GLU A 40 -4.44 19.88 6.51
N PRO A 41 -5.69 20.36 6.48
CA PRO A 41 -6.72 20.22 7.51
C PRO A 41 -7.53 18.92 7.42
N TRP A 42 -7.29 18.07 6.42
CA TRP A 42 -8.09 16.87 6.15
C TRP A 42 -8.11 15.89 7.32
N ARG A 43 -6.97 15.75 8.01
CA ARG A 43 -6.88 14.93 9.21
C ARG A 43 -7.88 15.37 10.27
N SER A 44 -7.79 16.61 10.75
CA SER A 44 -8.61 17.09 11.86
C SER A 44 -10.06 17.39 11.49
N LYS A 45 -10.31 17.89 10.27
CA LYS A 45 -11.64 18.40 9.87
C LYS A 45 -12.47 17.45 9.01
N TYR A 46 -11.90 16.35 8.54
CA TYR A 46 -12.61 15.38 7.69
C TYR A 46 -12.50 13.95 8.24
N PHE A 47 -11.29 13.45 8.45
CA PHE A 47 -11.10 12.04 8.85
C PHE A 47 -11.31 11.78 10.35
N LEU A 48 -11.03 12.76 11.22
CA LEU A 48 -11.16 12.62 12.67
C LEU A 48 -12.39 13.32 13.27
N ASP A 49 -13.17 14.02 12.45
CA ASP A 49 -14.37 14.76 12.90
C ASP A 49 -15.54 13.82 13.26
N HIS A 50 -15.62 12.64 12.65
CA HIS A 50 -16.69 11.68 12.87
C HIS A 50 -16.20 10.24 12.91
N LYS A 51 -16.98 9.36 13.55
CA LYS A 51 -16.74 7.92 13.50
C LYS A 51 -17.24 7.37 12.17
N VAL A 52 -16.47 6.46 11.60
CA VAL A 52 -16.85 5.73 10.39
C VAL A 52 -17.01 4.25 10.73
N GLY A 53 -18.04 3.63 10.17
CA GLY A 53 -18.25 2.18 10.30
C GLY A 53 -17.28 1.38 9.42
N GLU A 54 -17.52 0.09 9.35
CA GLU A 54 -16.80 -0.84 8.48
C GLU A 54 -16.86 -0.39 7.02
N LEU A 55 -15.73 -0.52 6.31
CA LEU A 55 -15.53 0.00 4.96
C LEU A 55 -15.35 -1.09 3.91
N ILE A 56 -15.22 -2.34 4.34
CA ILE A 56 -15.22 -3.47 3.42
C ILE A 56 -16.64 -3.61 2.83
N TYR A 57 -16.76 -3.32 1.54
CA TYR A 57 -17.99 -3.47 0.77
C TYR A 57 -18.02 -4.83 0.08
N TYR A 58 -17.96 -5.90 0.86
CA TYR A 58 -17.95 -7.27 0.36
C TYR A 58 -18.89 -8.14 1.19
N ASP A 59 -19.89 -8.74 0.55
CA ASP A 59 -20.90 -9.59 1.19
C ASP A 59 -20.68 -11.04 0.78
N ALA A 60 -19.51 -11.59 1.13
CA ALA A 60 -19.27 -13.02 1.01
C ALA A 60 -19.89 -13.79 2.18
N PRO A 61 -20.29 -15.06 1.98
CA PRO A 61 -20.90 -15.86 3.03
C PRO A 61 -20.09 -15.97 4.33
N ASP A 62 -18.77 -15.89 4.25
CA ASP A 62 -17.84 -15.97 5.38
C ASP A 62 -17.49 -14.59 5.99
N TYR A 63 -17.96 -13.50 5.40
CA TYR A 63 -17.68 -12.14 5.86
C TYR A 63 -18.08 -11.92 7.33
N ALA A 64 -19.24 -12.43 7.73
CA ALA A 64 -19.73 -12.32 9.11
C ALA A 64 -18.86 -13.08 10.14
N HIS A 65 -17.99 -14.00 9.72
CA HIS A 65 -17.18 -14.83 10.60
C HIS A 65 -15.71 -14.44 10.61
N SER A 66 -15.14 -14.12 9.44
CA SER A 66 -13.71 -13.82 9.30
C SER A 66 -13.42 -12.68 8.32
N PHE A 67 -14.40 -11.83 8.02
CA PHE A 67 -14.24 -10.71 7.08
C PHE A 67 -13.79 -11.15 5.68
N ALA A 68 -14.21 -12.35 5.27
CA ALA A 68 -13.77 -13.01 4.03
C ALA A 68 -12.26 -13.30 3.95
N MET A 69 -11.61 -13.39 5.11
CA MET A 69 -10.20 -13.71 5.24
C MET A 69 -10.01 -15.15 5.72
N ARG A 70 -8.87 -15.74 5.35
CA ARG A 70 -8.39 -16.99 5.95
C ARG A 70 -8.12 -16.77 7.44
N VAL A 71 -8.59 -17.66 8.30
CA VAL A 71 -8.48 -17.53 9.76
C VAL A 71 -7.04 -17.46 10.27
N ASP A 72 -6.08 -18.07 9.56
CA ASP A 72 -4.67 -18.05 9.92
C ASP A 72 -3.93 -16.79 9.43
N THR A 73 -4.62 -15.85 8.79
CA THR A 73 -4.05 -14.57 8.33
C THR A 73 -4.19 -13.45 9.36
N PHE A 74 -4.89 -13.69 10.48
CA PHE A 74 -5.01 -12.73 11.59
C PHE A 74 -3.74 -12.76 12.46
N PRO A 75 -3.03 -11.63 12.61
CA PRO A 75 -1.88 -11.54 13.50
C PRO A 75 -2.27 -11.79 14.98
N PRO A 76 -1.35 -12.31 15.81
CA PRO A 76 -1.63 -12.65 17.21
C PRO A 76 -1.90 -11.44 18.11
N ASP A 77 -1.55 -10.23 17.65
CA ASP A 77 -1.83 -8.97 18.35
C ASP A 77 -3.25 -8.43 18.08
N GLY A 78 -4.05 -9.13 17.28
CA GLY A 78 -5.43 -8.79 16.99
C GLY A 78 -5.60 -7.63 15.99
N GLU A 79 -4.55 -7.28 15.24
CA GLU A 79 -4.69 -6.43 14.05
C GLU A 79 -5.32 -7.20 12.87
N PHE A 80 -5.59 -6.49 11.76
CA PHE A 80 -6.30 -7.05 10.61
C PHE A 80 -5.33 -7.81 9.67
N PRO A 81 -5.78 -8.84 8.94
CA PRO A 81 -4.97 -9.48 7.91
C PRO A 81 -4.36 -8.48 6.93
N GLY A 82 -3.08 -8.68 6.61
CA GLY A 82 -2.31 -7.75 5.77
C GLY A 82 -1.70 -6.57 6.53
N SER A 83 -1.72 -6.53 7.86
CA SER A 83 -1.06 -5.45 8.65
C SER A 83 0.36 -5.76 9.12
N ASP A 84 0.89 -6.93 8.79
CA ASP A 84 2.20 -7.42 9.25
C ASP A 84 3.04 -7.89 8.03
N PRO A 85 4.08 -7.13 7.64
CA PRO A 85 4.94 -7.46 6.51
C PRO A 85 5.67 -8.80 6.64
N ASP A 86 6.09 -9.19 7.85
CA ASP A 86 6.80 -10.45 8.08
C ASP A 86 5.86 -11.64 7.95
N MET A 87 4.66 -11.51 8.49
CA MET A 87 3.62 -12.51 8.35
C MET A 87 3.18 -12.66 6.88
N ALA A 88 2.99 -11.55 6.16
CA ALA A 88 2.68 -11.55 4.74
C ALA A 88 3.81 -12.17 3.92
N PHE A 89 5.08 -11.86 4.22
CA PHE A 89 6.24 -12.47 3.57
C PHE A 89 6.25 -13.98 3.73
N ARG A 90 6.05 -14.47 4.96
CA ARG A 90 5.98 -15.90 5.24
C ARG A 90 4.85 -16.57 4.46
N GLN A 91 3.63 -16.05 4.54
CA GLN A 91 2.46 -16.69 3.95
C GLN A 91 2.47 -16.64 2.41
N LEU A 92 2.79 -15.48 1.83
CA LEU A 92 2.67 -15.26 0.40
C LEU A 92 3.92 -15.68 -0.38
N ILE A 93 5.10 -15.30 0.10
CA ILE A 93 6.35 -15.56 -0.62
C ILE A 93 6.89 -16.95 -0.28
N MET A 94 7.02 -17.26 1.01
CA MET A 94 7.68 -18.49 1.45
C MET A 94 6.78 -19.73 1.33
N GLU A 95 5.52 -19.62 1.76
CA GLU A 95 4.59 -20.76 1.80
C GLU A 95 3.82 -20.92 0.49
N ALA A 96 3.23 -19.85 -0.04
CA ALA A 96 2.45 -19.91 -1.29
C ALA A 96 3.32 -19.84 -2.57
N GLY A 97 4.55 -19.34 -2.48
CA GLY A 97 5.54 -19.39 -3.57
C GLY A 97 5.48 -18.25 -4.59
N SER A 98 4.85 -17.12 -4.27
CA SER A 98 4.92 -15.92 -5.10
C SER A 98 6.35 -15.36 -5.12
N ASP A 99 6.88 -15.02 -6.29
CA ASP A 99 8.27 -14.53 -6.40
C ASP A 99 8.34 -13.00 -6.33
N ILE A 100 7.26 -12.30 -6.71
CA ILE A 100 7.09 -10.85 -6.62
C ILE A 100 5.63 -10.57 -6.28
N ALA A 101 5.40 -9.55 -5.47
CA ALA A 101 4.07 -9.11 -5.09
C ALA A 101 3.93 -7.60 -5.34
N ILE A 102 2.84 -7.23 -6.00
CA ILE A 102 2.43 -5.85 -6.21
C ILE A 102 1.49 -5.47 -5.07
N LEU A 103 1.92 -4.51 -4.26
CA LEU A 103 1.20 -4.04 -3.09
C LEU A 103 0.19 -2.96 -3.50
N GLU A 104 -1.08 -3.19 -3.20
CA GLU A 104 -2.19 -2.27 -3.34
C GLU A 104 -2.76 -1.94 -1.96
N PRO A 105 -2.36 -0.82 -1.33
CA PRO A 105 -2.80 -0.49 0.02
C PRO A 105 -4.32 -0.50 0.17
N GLY A 106 -4.81 -1.37 1.05
CA GLY A 106 -6.19 -1.36 1.48
C GLY A 106 -6.47 -0.07 2.24
N GLY A 107 -7.48 0.69 1.79
CA GLY A 107 -7.77 1.99 2.36
C GLY A 107 -9.14 2.54 2.00
N ARG A 108 -9.57 3.53 2.76
CA ARG A 108 -10.81 4.27 2.51
C ARG A 108 -10.70 5.06 1.19
N THR A 109 -11.72 4.96 0.34
CA THR A 109 -11.93 5.87 -0.80
C THR A 109 -12.97 6.92 -0.42
N PRO A 110 -12.57 8.11 0.08
CA PRO A 110 -13.51 9.17 0.40
C PRO A 110 -14.15 9.73 -0.87
N ARG A 111 -15.35 10.31 -0.74
CA ARG A 111 -16.12 10.84 -1.88
C ARG A 111 -15.69 12.25 -2.32
N LEU A 112 -14.96 12.98 -1.47
CA LEU A 112 -14.46 14.31 -1.79
C LEU A 112 -13.08 14.18 -2.47
N PRO A 113 -12.89 14.73 -3.68
CA PRO A 113 -11.64 14.61 -4.44
C PRO A 113 -10.38 14.98 -3.64
N GLU A 114 -10.42 16.11 -2.93
CA GLU A 114 -9.27 16.62 -2.21
C GLU A 114 -8.99 15.81 -0.92
N ALA A 115 -10.03 15.25 -0.31
CA ALA A 115 -9.88 14.30 0.78
C ALA A 115 -9.29 12.97 0.30
N HIS A 116 -9.67 12.54 -0.92
CA HIS A 116 -9.09 11.35 -1.55
C HIS A 116 -7.62 11.59 -1.84
N GLN A 117 -7.26 12.73 -2.43
CA GLN A 117 -5.88 13.10 -2.68
C GLN A 117 -5.03 13.12 -1.40
N ALA A 118 -5.57 13.67 -0.31
CA ALA A 118 -4.92 13.67 1.00
C ALA A 118 -4.69 12.24 1.53
N TYR A 119 -5.66 11.35 1.35
CA TYR A 119 -5.57 9.97 1.80
C TYR A 119 -4.68 9.10 0.92
N SER A 120 -4.71 9.26 -0.40
CA SER A 120 -3.79 8.60 -1.33
C SER A 120 -2.34 8.99 -1.02
N THR A 121 -2.10 10.27 -0.71
CA THR A 121 -0.80 10.75 -0.23
C THR A 121 -0.38 10.07 1.07
N ALA A 122 -1.32 9.94 2.02
CA ALA A 122 -1.07 9.26 3.29
C ALA A 122 -0.71 7.78 3.09
N LEU A 123 -1.47 7.05 2.26
CA LEU A 123 -1.21 5.64 1.94
C LEU A 123 0.14 5.44 1.26
N ASN A 124 0.51 6.31 0.31
CA ASN A 124 1.81 6.25 -0.33
C ASN A 124 2.96 6.45 0.68
N HIS A 125 2.84 7.42 1.59
CA HIS A 125 3.85 7.64 2.63
C HIS A 125 3.91 6.48 3.63
N TRP A 126 2.75 5.97 4.05
CA TRP A 126 2.67 4.82 4.92
C TRP A 126 3.33 3.58 4.30
N GLN A 127 2.94 3.22 3.07
CA GLN A 127 3.48 2.07 2.35
C GLN A 127 5.00 2.18 2.18
N ALA A 128 5.50 3.38 1.89
CA ALA A 128 6.93 3.64 1.79
C ALA A 128 7.69 3.34 3.09
N ASN A 129 7.09 3.66 4.23
CA ASN A 129 7.74 3.63 5.54
C ASN A 129 7.54 2.31 6.31
N HIS A 130 6.57 1.49 5.89
CA HIS A 130 6.18 0.26 6.62
C HIS A 130 6.25 -1.01 5.78
N TRP A 131 6.34 -0.88 4.45
CA TRP A 131 6.39 -2.03 3.54
C TRP A 131 7.58 -2.00 2.61
N LEU A 132 7.97 -0.82 2.13
CA LEU A 132 9.02 -0.67 1.12
C LEU A 132 10.33 -0.13 1.67
N ASP A 133 10.43 0.06 2.99
CA ASP A 133 11.66 0.47 3.66
C ASP A 133 12.70 -0.67 3.66
N SER A 134 13.92 -0.36 4.07
CA SER A 134 15.04 -1.32 4.07
C SER A 134 14.88 -2.46 5.07
N HIS A 135 14.10 -2.27 6.13
CA HIS A 135 13.83 -3.29 7.14
C HIS A 135 12.76 -4.26 6.65
N ASN A 136 11.66 -3.80 6.08
CA ASN A 136 10.53 -4.63 5.65
C ASN A 136 10.64 -5.17 4.21
N ASN A 137 11.51 -4.58 3.37
CA ASN A 137 11.72 -5.03 1.99
C ASN A 137 13.19 -5.39 1.69
N TRP A 138 13.94 -5.86 2.70
CA TRP A 138 15.32 -6.34 2.53
C TRP A 138 15.44 -7.42 1.45
N HIS A 139 14.40 -8.24 1.30
CA HIS A 139 14.29 -9.32 0.32
C HIS A 139 13.91 -8.83 -1.09
N GLN A 140 13.53 -7.55 -1.25
CA GLN A 140 13.18 -6.91 -2.51
C GLN A 140 12.08 -7.63 -3.30
N ARG A 141 11.09 -8.19 -2.60
CA ARG A 141 9.96 -8.93 -3.21
C ARG A 141 8.71 -8.08 -3.34
N TRP A 142 8.62 -7.02 -2.54
CA TRP A 142 7.52 -6.06 -2.59
C TRP A 142 7.75 -5.01 -3.66
N ARG A 143 6.68 -4.67 -4.40
CA ARG A 143 6.61 -3.54 -5.33
C ARG A 143 5.37 -2.74 -5.00
N GLY A 144 5.54 -1.45 -4.74
CA GLY A 144 4.39 -0.63 -4.41
C GLY A 144 3.66 -0.09 -5.61
N SER A 145 2.34 -0.26 -5.65
CA SER A 145 1.48 0.57 -6.47
C SER A 145 1.31 1.94 -5.82
N ILE A 146 1.13 2.97 -6.66
CA ILE A 146 0.95 4.34 -6.20
C ILE A 146 -0.54 4.64 -6.18
N CYS A 147 -1.07 4.98 -5.01
CA CYS A 147 -2.43 5.48 -4.88
C CYS A 147 -2.52 6.89 -5.48
N ALA A 148 -3.55 7.15 -6.28
CA ALA A 148 -3.82 8.46 -6.86
C ALA A 148 -5.33 8.74 -6.88
N ALA A 149 -5.73 9.98 -6.55
CA ALA A 149 -7.10 10.42 -6.72
C ALA A 149 -7.32 10.79 -8.20
N VAL A 150 -7.92 9.88 -8.95
CA VAL A 150 -8.12 10.03 -10.40
C VAL A 150 -9.10 11.16 -10.76
N GLU A 151 -9.95 11.55 -9.82
CA GLU A 151 -10.89 12.65 -9.92
C GLU A 151 -10.25 14.04 -9.70
N ASP A 152 -9.02 14.10 -9.16
CA ASP A 152 -8.25 15.33 -8.93
C ASP A 152 -6.87 15.25 -9.64
N PRO A 153 -6.84 15.32 -10.99
CA PRO A 153 -5.61 15.15 -11.76
C PRO A 153 -4.59 16.29 -11.58
N GLU A 154 -5.03 17.44 -11.08
CA GLU A 154 -4.18 18.61 -10.80
C GLU A 154 -3.59 18.58 -9.37
N GLY A 155 -4.11 17.71 -8.50
CA GLY A 155 -3.55 17.46 -7.18
C GLY A 155 -2.08 17.02 -7.25
N PRO A 156 -1.23 17.43 -6.29
CA PRO A 156 0.19 17.11 -6.35
C PRO A 156 0.39 15.59 -6.33
N PRO A 157 0.94 14.95 -7.37
CA PRO A 157 1.10 13.50 -7.39
C PRO A 157 1.97 13.08 -6.21
N GLY A 158 1.60 11.96 -5.56
CA GLY A 158 2.38 11.36 -4.48
C GLY A 158 3.85 11.30 -4.89
N ARG A 159 4.71 12.07 -4.22
CA ARG A 159 6.08 12.35 -4.68
C ARG A 159 6.94 11.09 -4.57
N SER A 160 7.13 10.37 -5.68
CA SER A 160 8.17 9.34 -5.77
C SER A 160 9.54 10.04 -5.73
N ARG A 161 10.28 9.95 -4.63
CA ARG A 161 11.71 10.25 -4.66
C ARG A 161 12.42 9.12 -5.40
N SER A 162 13.42 9.46 -6.22
CA SER A 162 14.39 8.52 -6.81
C SER A 162 15.77 8.75 -6.19
N GLY A 163 16.42 7.70 -5.68
CA GLY A 163 17.75 7.74 -5.05
C GLY A 163 18.14 6.38 -4.44
N PRO A 164 19.40 6.15 -4.06
CA PRO A 164 19.76 4.94 -3.32
C PRO A 164 18.96 4.88 -2.01
N GLY A 165 18.19 3.80 -1.80
CA GLY A 165 17.25 3.65 -0.68
C GLY A 165 15.82 4.14 -0.95
N THR A 166 15.46 4.50 -2.19
CA THR A 166 14.07 4.85 -2.49
C THR A 166 13.18 3.62 -2.67
N PRO A 167 11.93 3.66 -2.17
CA PRO A 167 10.97 2.58 -2.34
C PRO A 167 10.83 2.15 -3.79
N THR A 168 10.74 0.84 -4.03
CA THR A 168 10.50 0.29 -5.37
C THR A 168 9.03 0.47 -5.76
N TRP A 169 8.71 1.63 -6.32
CA TRP A 169 7.41 1.91 -6.93
C TRP A 169 7.33 1.26 -8.32
N ARG A 170 6.25 0.51 -8.59
CA ARG A 170 5.91 0.03 -9.94
C ARG A 170 4.43 0.27 -10.19
N ARG A 171 4.15 0.89 -11.33
CA ARG A 171 2.80 1.09 -11.86
C ARG A 171 2.35 -0.24 -12.49
N CYS A 172 1.19 -0.76 -12.09
CA CYS A 172 0.38 -1.59 -12.99
C CYS A 172 -0.35 -0.65 -13.96
#